data_AF-A0A973P5G8-F1
#
_entry.id   AF-A0A973P5G8-F1
#
_cell.length_a   1.000
_cell.length_b   1.000
_cell.length_c   1.000
_cell.angle_alpha   90.00
_cell.angle_beta   90.00
_cell.angle_gamma   90.00
#
_symmetry.space_group_name_H-M   'P 1'
#
loop_
_entity.id
_entity.type
_entity.pdbx_description
1 polymer ?
#
loop_
_entity_poly.entity_id
_entity_poly.type
_entity_poly.pdbx_seq_one_letter_code
_entity_poly.pdbx_strand_id
1 'polypeptide(L)'
;MQFIASTVSLTVDDVAASQAFFTAHLGYTVQQAADGFASLTRDDAFDVVLLARGIEVLQPEITMPLREEPWGERLFQVTDPNGVIVQFVEWSSTPSE
;
A
#
# COMPACT_ATOMS: atom_id res chain seq x y z
N MET A 1 11.46 -22.00 4.37
CA MET A 1 10.95 -20.82 5.10
C MET A 1 9.69 -20.38 4.36
N GLN A 2 8.55 -20.32 5.04
CA GLN A 2 7.26 -19.99 4.42
C GLN A 2 6.90 -18.56 4.81
N PHE A 3 6.70 -17.68 3.82
CA PHE A 3 6.13 -16.35 4.06
C PHE A 3 4.62 -16.51 4.25
N ILE A 4 4.10 -15.98 5.36
CA ILE A 4 2.68 -16.11 5.71
C ILE A 4 1.87 -14.84 5.39
N ALA A 5 2.55 -13.71 5.16
CA ALA A 5 1.97 -12.43 4.76
C ALA A 5 3.04 -11.52 4.14
N SER A 6 2.62 -10.52 3.38
CA SER A 6 3.45 -9.41 2.89
C SER A 6 2.87 -8.11 3.40
N THR A 7 3.70 -7.17 3.86
CA THR A 7 3.25 -5.91 4.48
C THR A 7 3.93 -4.70 3.84
N VAL A 8 3.16 -3.64 3.55
CA VAL A 8 3.65 -2.34 3.09
C VAL A 8 3.53 -1.34 4.23
N SER A 9 4.64 -0.71 4.62
CA SER A 9 4.63 0.37 5.61
C SER A 9 4.58 1.72 4.91
N LEU A 10 3.65 2.58 5.34
CA LEU A 10 3.45 3.92 4.85
C LEU A 10 3.52 4.88 6.03
N THR A 11 4.05 6.07 5.80
CA THR A 11 4.07 7.08 6.86
C THR A 11 3.38 8.35 6.41
N VAL A 12 2.57 8.82 7.34
CA VAL A 12 1.44 9.70 7.08
C VAL A 12 1.39 10.74 8.17
N ASP A 13 0.92 11.94 7.91
CA ASP A 13 0.83 12.95 8.98
C ASP A 13 -0.20 12.53 10.05
N ASP A 14 -1.26 11.86 9.62
CA ASP A 14 -2.40 11.50 10.44
C ASP A 14 -2.76 10.02 10.22
N VAL A 15 -2.32 9.19 11.16
CA VAL A 15 -2.55 7.74 11.13
C VAL A 15 -4.04 7.40 11.26
N ALA A 16 -4.79 8.15 12.06
CA ALA A 16 -6.21 7.85 12.28
C ALA A 16 -7.01 8.11 10.99
N ALA A 17 -6.72 9.21 10.30
CA ALA A 17 -7.34 9.53 9.02
C ALA A 17 -6.99 8.49 7.95
N SER A 18 -5.71 8.10 7.83
CA SER A 18 -5.30 7.06 6.87
C SER A 18 -5.92 5.69 7.22
N GLN A 19 -5.95 5.30 8.49
CA GLN A 19 -6.62 4.07 8.93
C GLN A 19 -8.11 4.07 8.54
N ALA A 20 -8.82 5.16 8.79
CA ALA A 20 -10.23 5.29 8.42
C ALA A 20 -10.43 5.15 6.90
N PHE A 21 -9.54 5.72 6.09
CA PHE A 21 -9.60 5.56 4.62
C PHE A 21 -9.46 4.09 4.19
N PHE A 22 -8.42 3.39 4.65
CA PHE A 22 -8.18 2.00 4.27
C PHE A 22 -9.32 1.08 4.70
N THR A 23 -9.88 1.31 5.89
CA THR A 23 -10.97 0.49 6.43
C THR A 23 -12.33 0.79 5.78
N ALA A 24 -12.67 2.06 5.59
CA ALA A 24 -13.95 2.46 5.03
C ALA A 24 -14.04 2.27 3.51
N HIS A 25 -12.91 2.37 2.78
CA HIS A 25 -12.92 2.44 1.32
C HIS A 25 -12.16 1.31 0.62
N LEU A 26 -11.16 0.72 1.28
CA LEU A 26 -10.33 -0.33 0.68
C LEU A 26 -10.57 -1.70 1.31
N GLY A 27 -11.57 -1.85 2.20
CA GLY A 27 -11.95 -3.14 2.77
C GLY A 27 -10.91 -3.75 3.71
N TYR A 28 -9.95 -2.95 4.17
CA TYR A 28 -8.99 -3.40 5.18
C TYR A 28 -9.65 -3.49 6.54
N THR A 29 -9.14 -4.37 7.39
CA THR A 29 -9.54 -4.48 8.79
C THR A 29 -8.37 -4.06 9.68
N VAL A 30 -8.65 -3.33 10.77
CA VAL A 30 -7.63 -2.99 11.77
C VAL A 30 -7.24 -4.24 12.53
N GLN A 31 -5.95 -4.60 12.49
CA GLN A 31 -5.40 -5.62 13.37
C GLN A 31 -4.97 -5.00 14.71
N GLN A 32 -4.23 -3.88 14.68
CA GLN A 32 -3.76 -3.15 15.86
C GLN A 32 -3.72 -1.64 15.60
N ALA A 33 -3.92 -0.84 16.64
CA ALA A 33 -3.78 0.62 16.56
C ALA A 33 -3.27 1.19 17.89
N ALA A 34 -2.43 2.23 17.80
CA ALA A 34 -1.88 3.00 18.91
C ALA A 34 -1.60 4.44 18.46
N ASP A 35 -1.19 5.32 19.38
CA ASP A 35 -0.86 6.71 19.03
C ASP A 35 0.25 6.75 17.97
N GLY A 36 -0.07 7.28 16.79
CA GLY A 36 0.85 7.37 15.65
C GLY A 36 1.16 6.03 14.96
N PHE A 37 0.37 4.98 15.19
CA PHE A 37 0.55 3.67 14.55
C PHE A 37 -0.78 2.95 14.26
N ALA A 38 -0.88 2.29 13.11
CA ALA A 38 -1.94 1.32 12.84
C ALA A 38 -1.45 0.20 11.91
N SER A 39 -1.82 -1.05 12.20
CA SER A 39 -1.64 -2.17 11.27
C SER A 39 -3.00 -2.67 10.77
N LEU A 40 -3.06 -2.90 9.47
CA LEU A 40 -4.26 -3.19 8.73
C LEU A 40 -4.02 -4.43 7.86
N THR A 41 -5.08 -5.18 7.60
CA THR A 41 -5.00 -6.43 6.83
C THR A 41 -6.15 -6.59 5.89
N ARG A 42 -5.95 -7.42 4.87
CA ARG A 42 -6.96 -7.79 3.90
C ARG A 42 -6.59 -9.13 3.25
N ASP A 43 -7.57 -10.03 3.10
CA ASP A 43 -7.32 -11.42 2.72
C ASP A 43 -6.79 -11.61 1.28
N ASP A 44 -7.09 -10.69 0.38
CA ASP A 44 -6.70 -10.71 -1.04
C ASP A 44 -5.60 -9.68 -1.39
N ALA A 45 -4.97 -9.06 -0.38
CA ALA A 45 -3.95 -8.03 -0.57
C ALA A 45 -2.83 -8.13 0.48
N PHE A 46 -1.81 -7.28 0.33
CA PHE A 46 -0.79 -7.12 1.37
C PHE A 46 -1.36 -6.38 2.59
N ASP A 47 -0.81 -6.68 3.76
CA ASP A 47 -1.05 -5.93 4.98
C ASP A 47 -0.47 -4.51 4.85
N VAL A 48 -1.05 -3.55 5.56
CA VAL A 48 -0.58 -2.16 5.56
C VAL A 48 -0.27 -1.72 6.98
N VAL A 49 0.91 -1.14 7.18
CA VAL A 49 1.28 -0.45 8.42
C VAL A 49 1.30 1.05 8.16
N LEU A 50 0.65 1.82 9.00
CA LEU A 50 0.62 3.27 9.00
C LEU A 50 1.40 3.78 10.20
N LEU A 51 2.29 4.73 9.98
CA LEU A 51 3.08 5.40 11.00
C LEU A 51 2.87 6.93 10.88
N ALA A 52 2.89 7.68 11.97
CA ALA A 52 2.84 9.14 11.91
C ALA A 52 4.17 9.72 11.39
N ARG A 53 4.15 10.85 10.68
CA ARG A 53 5.38 11.58 10.32
C ARG A 53 6.08 12.09 11.57
N GLY A 54 7.41 12.15 11.52
CA GLY A 54 8.25 12.49 12.68
C GLY A 54 8.49 11.30 13.61
N ILE A 55 7.73 10.23 13.46
CA ILE A 55 8.30 8.88 13.45
C ILE A 55 8.88 8.72 12.03
N GLU A 56 10.10 8.20 11.89
CA GLU A 56 10.75 8.15 10.58
C GLU A 56 9.83 7.51 9.52
N VAL A 57 9.90 8.02 8.28
CA VAL A 57 9.13 7.72 7.07
C VAL A 57 8.10 8.84 6.75
N LEU A 58 7.70 8.94 5.50
CA LEU A 58 7.50 10.18 4.77
C LEU A 58 6.43 9.90 3.64
N GLN A 59 5.74 10.87 2.98
CA GLN A 59 4.52 10.60 2.12
C GLN A 59 4.84 10.19 0.68
N PRO A 60 3.98 9.44 -0.08
CA PRO A 60 3.84 9.18 -1.57
C PRO A 60 3.42 10.28 -2.69
N GLU A 61 4.24 10.69 -3.71
CA GLU A 61 4.09 11.38 -5.05
C GLU A 61 3.98 10.39 -6.24
N ILE A 62 2.95 10.43 -7.10
CA ILE A 62 2.88 9.59 -8.33
C ILE A 62 4.02 9.91 -9.31
N THR A 63 5.06 9.07 -9.39
CA THR A 63 6.17 9.25 -10.35
C THR A 63 5.99 8.51 -11.65
N MET A 64 5.20 7.44 -11.64
CA MET A 64 4.90 6.71 -12.87
C MET A 64 3.39 6.53 -13.00
N PRO A 65 2.76 7.17 -14.01
CA PRO A 65 1.35 6.95 -14.28
C PRO A 65 1.09 5.50 -14.69
N LEU A 66 -0.18 5.09 -14.64
CA LEU A 66 -0.61 3.78 -15.10
C LEU A 66 -0.09 3.49 -16.52
N ARG A 67 0.65 2.40 -16.64
CA ARG A 67 1.16 1.84 -17.89
C ARG A 67 0.55 0.48 -18.10
N GLU A 68 0.20 0.21 -19.35
CA GLU A 68 -0.23 -1.09 -19.81
C GLU A 68 0.84 -1.59 -20.78
N GLU A 69 1.43 -2.74 -20.47
CA GLU A 69 2.50 -3.31 -21.25
C GLU A 69 1.94 -4.34 -22.24
N PRO A 70 2.55 -4.48 -23.43
CA PRO A 70 2.07 -5.40 -24.47
C PRO A 70 1.96 -6.88 -24.03
N TRP A 71 2.65 -7.27 -22.96
CA TRP A 71 2.62 -8.62 -22.38
C TRP A 71 1.55 -8.80 -21.29
N GLY A 72 0.61 -7.86 -21.13
CA GLY A 72 -0.54 -7.99 -20.24
C GLY A 72 -0.33 -7.48 -18.82
N GLU A 73 0.80 -6.87 -18.53
CA GLU A 73 1.06 -6.23 -17.23
C GLU A 73 0.46 -4.82 -17.21
N ARG A 74 -0.17 -4.44 -16.10
CA ARG A 74 -0.67 -3.09 -15.84
C ARG A 74 -0.08 -2.61 -14.54
N LEU A 75 0.62 -1.49 -14.55
CA LEU A 75 1.34 -1.03 -13.37
C LEU A 75 1.34 0.48 -13.24
N PHE A 76 1.42 0.97 -12.00
CA PHE A 76 1.69 2.38 -11.71
C PHE A 76 2.59 2.48 -10.48
N GLN A 77 3.26 3.62 -10.33
CA GLN A 77 4.06 3.91 -9.15
C GLN A 77 3.63 5.20 -8.49
N VAL A 78 3.59 5.15 -7.16
CA VAL A 78 3.64 6.33 -6.31
C VAL A 78 5.01 6.35 -5.66
N THR A 79 5.90 7.27 -6.06
CA THR A 79 6.94 7.86 -5.18
C THR A 79 6.27 8.60 -4.05
N ASP A 80 6.93 9.55 -3.39
CA ASP A 80 6.70 10.10 -2.07
C ASP A 80 7.22 11.54 -1.99
N PRO A 81 6.48 12.58 -1.50
CA PRO A 81 7.03 13.76 -0.85
C PRO A 81 8.36 13.61 -0.10
N ASN A 82 8.90 12.41 0.14
CA ASN A 82 10.29 12.18 0.51
C ASN A 82 10.97 10.94 -0.13
N GLY A 83 10.40 10.36 -1.18
CA GLY A 83 11.09 9.48 -2.14
C GLY A 83 10.77 7.97 -2.15
N VAL A 84 10.02 7.40 -1.20
CA VAL A 84 9.53 6.00 -1.27
C VAL A 84 8.59 5.72 -2.45
N ILE A 85 8.96 4.75 -3.29
CA ILE A 85 8.18 4.34 -4.45
C ILE A 85 7.42 3.04 -4.20
N VAL A 86 6.10 3.11 -4.02
CA VAL A 86 5.19 1.97 -4.00
C VAL A 86 4.70 1.70 -5.42
N GLN A 87 5.01 0.51 -5.92
CA GLN A 87 4.63 0.04 -7.25
C GLN A 87 3.52 -0.99 -7.14
N PHE A 88 2.45 -0.75 -7.89
CA PHE A 88 1.31 -1.63 -7.98
C PHE A 88 1.36 -2.31 -9.35
N VAL A 89 1.23 -3.62 -9.37
CA VAL A 89 1.28 -4.43 -10.59
C VAL A 89 0.08 -5.37 -10.59
N GLU A 90 -0.69 -5.30 -11.67
CA GLU A 90 -1.74 -6.23 -12.03
C GLU A 90 -1.30 -6.98 -13.28
N TRP A 91 -1.38 -8.30 -13.26
CA TRP A 91 -1.22 -9.11 -14.47
C TRP A 91 -2.61 -9.42 -15.02
N SER A 92 -2.85 -9.09 -16.29
CA SER A 92 -4.00 -9.62 -17.00
C SER A 92 -3.88 -11.14 -16.96
N SER A 93 -4.75 -11.78 -16.18
CA SER A 93 -4.96 -13.21 -16.29
C SER A 93 -5.62 -13.42 -17.65
N THR A 94 -4.84 -13.56 -18.71
CA THR A 94 -5.37 -14.19 -19.91
C THR A 94 -5.01 -15.67 -19.78
N PRO A 95 -5.97 -16.54 -19.39
CA PRO A 95 -5.71 -17.96 -19.33
C PRO A 95 -5.49 -18.50 -20.75
N SER A 96 -4.64 -19.54 -20.80
CA SER A 96 -4.35 -20.46 -21.91
C SER A 96 -3.65 -19.92 -23.16
N GLU A 97 -2.46 -20.47 -23.41
CA GLU A 97 -2.34 -21.65 -24.28
C GLU A 97 -1.58 -22.78 -23.54
#